data_AF-A0A355HA62-F1
#
_entry.id   AF-A0A355HA62-F1
#
_cell.length_a   1.000
_cell.length_b   1.000
_cell.length_c   1.000
_cell.angle_alpha   90.00
_cell.angle_beta   90.00
_cell.angle_gamma   90.00
#
_symmetry.space_group_name_H-M   'P 1'
#
loop_
_entity.id
_entity.type
_entity.pdbx_description
1 polymer ?
#
loop_
_entity_poly.entity_id
_entity_poly.type
_entity_poly.pdbx_seq_one_letter_code
_entity_poly.pdbx_strand_id
1 'polypeptide(L)'
;MGLFFKHKIIGHHPHEVIRKDWENVIEALYKYTIANYAKGIAVICNTCRQNPEDGAGSVQKEMIYHIRPKRDDEVRVHLEKIDLAHFEIIFKNYFDGKQKGQDFYRIKDILAKEIMVYPLMQGEEKKGLLVFDYPIADSNTIHIMKVIADVLNNPEVQSTPLSDAASDDE
;
A
#
# COMPACT_ATOMS: atom_id res chain seq x y z
N MET A 1 -15.90 24.58 -4.91
CA MET A 1 -15.20 24.82 -3.62
C MET A 1 -14.89 23.47 -3.01
N GLY A 2 -13.72 22.90 -3.32
CA GLY A 2 -13.34 21.57 -2.83
C GLY A 2 -12.83 21.65 -1.41
N LEU A 3 -13.51 21.00 -0.47
CA LEU A 3 -12.99 20.80 0.88
C LEU A 3 -11.88 19.75 0.81
N PHE A 4 -10.64 20.21 0.91
CA PHE A 4 -9.53 19.34 1.27
C PHE A 4 -9.75 18.93 2.74
N PHE A 5 -10.10 17.67 2.97
CA PHE A 5 -10.19 17.09 4.31
C PHE A 5 -8.80 17.07 4.95
N LYS A 6 -8.44 18.16 5.65
CA LYS A 6 -7.37 18.17 6.64
C LYS A 6 -7.91 17.54 7.93
N HIS A 7 -7.96 16.20 8.00
CA HIS A 7 -7.99 15.57 9.31
C HIS A 7 -6.58 15.66 9.89
N LYS A 8 -6.37 16.66 10.75
CA LYS A 8 -5.12 16.83 11.49
C LYS A 8 -5.09 15.75 12.57
N ILE A 9 -4.69 14.53 12.19
CA ILE A 9 -4.50 13.43 13.13
C ILE A 9 -3.31 13.81 14.02
N ILE A 10 -3.59 14.00 15.31
CA ILE A 10 -2.61 14.18 16.36
C ILE A 10 -2.04 12.79 16.65
N GLY A 11 -0.94 12.44 15.98
CA GLY A 11 -0.22 11.18 16.14
C GLY A 11 1.06 11.25 15.29
N HIS A 12 2.16 10.73 15.81
CA HIS A 12 3.50 11.04 15.27
C HIS A 12 3.69 10.61 13.81
N HIS A 13 3.02 9.55 13.34
CA HIS A 13 2.96 9.14 11.93
C HIS A 13 1.65 8.37 11.68
N PRO A 14 0.57 8.97 11.15
CA PRO A 14 -0.74 8.31 11.05
C PRO A 14 -0.75 7.08 10.13
N HIS A 15 0.32 6.88 9.35
CA HIS A 15 0.47 5.75 8.43
C HIS A 15 1.56 4.76 8.86
N GLU A 16 1.99 4.85 10.12
CA GLU A 16 2.88 3.87 10.74
C GLU A 16 2.11 2.62 11.14
N VAL A 17 2.64 1.47 10.71
CA VAL A 17 2.12 0.13 10.96
C VAL A 17 2.88 -0.45 12.15
N ILE A 18 2.21 -0.53 13.30
CA ILE A 18 2.80 -1.03 14.55
C ILE A 18 2.94 -2.56 14.54
N ARG A 19 2.03 -3.25 13.84
CA ARG A 19 2.02 -4.72 13.68
C ARG A 19 3.33 -5.20 13.10
N LYS A 20 3.89 -6.30 13.62
CA LYS A 20 5.18 -6.87 13.18
C LYS A 20 5.07 -7.70 11.90
N ASP A 21 3.88 -8.20 11.58
CA ASP A 21 3.62 -9.02 10.41
C ASP A 21 3.34 -8.18 9.15
N TRP A 22 4.32 -7.35 8.80
CA TRP A 22 4.24 -6.38 7.70
C TRP A 22 3.76 -6.96 6.36
N GLU A 23 4.26 -8.11 5.94
CA GLU A 23 3.87 -8.72 4.66
C GLU A 23 2.41 -9.17 4.69
N ASN A 24 1.92 -9.68 5.83
CA ASN A 24 0.51 -10.00 6.01
C ASN A 24 -0.36 -8.73 5.93
N VAL A 25 0.12 -7.60 6.45
CA VAL A 25 -0.56 -6.30 6.34
C VAL A 25 -0.61 -5.85 4.88
N ILE A 26 0.52 -5.88 4.16
CA ILE A 26 0.58 -5.52 2.74
C ILE A 26 -0.34 -6.39 1.90
N GLU A 27 -0.35 -7.70 2.13
CA GLU A 27 -1.22 -8.64 1.44
C GLU A 27 -2.71 -8.38 1.72
N ALA A 28 -3.07 -8.15 3.00
CA ALA A 28 -4.42 -7.80 3.38
C ALA A 28 -4.87 -6.48 2.74
N LEU A 29 -4.02 -5.46 2.76
CA LEU A 29 -4.30 -4.18 2.12
C LEU A 29 -4.46 -4.34 0.60
N TYR A 30 -3.59 -5.10 -0.06
CA TYR A 30 -3.74 -5.41 -1.48
C TYR A 30 -5.09 -6.07 -1.76
N LYS A 31 -5.45 -7.11 -0.98
CA LYS A 31 -6.72 -7.83 -1.15
C LYS A 31 -7.94 -6.93 -0.92
N TYR A 32 -7.96 -6.15 0.14
CA TYR A 32 -9.16 -5.39 0.55
C TYR A 32 -9.26 -4.00 -0.08
N THR A 33 -8.14 -3.39 -0.49
CA THR A 33 -8.13 -2.03 -1.04
C THR A 33 -7.80 -1.97 -2.53
N ILE A 34 -7.09 -2.96 -3.08
CA ILE A 34 -6.65 -2.94 -4.49
C ILE A 34 -7.39 -3.95 -5.35
N ALA A 35 -7.25 -5.24 -5.06
CA ALA A 35 -7.74 -6.32 -5.92
C ALA A 35 -9.26 -6.25 -6.14
N ASN A 36 -10.00 -5.92 -5.08
CA ASN A 36 -11.45 -5.86 -5.06
C ASN A 36 -12.03 -4.47 -5.29
N TYR A 37 -11.19 -3.44 -5.48
CA TYR A 37 -11.66 -2.07 -5.64
C TYR A 37 -11.50 -1.59 -7.08
N ALA A 38 -12.55 -0.99 -7.64
CA ALA A 38 -12.59 -0.61 -9.06
C ALA A 38 -11.46 0.37 -9.45
N LYS A 39 -11.09 1.28 -8.53
CA LYS A 39 -10.03 2.28 -8.73
C LYS A 39 -8.68 1.85 -8.16
N GLY A 40 -8.59 0.66 -7.58
CA GLY A 40 -7.33 0.09 -7.10
C GLY A 40 -6.41 -0.27 -8.26
N ILE A 41 -5.16 0.17 -8.18
CA ILE A 41 -4.13 -0.10 -9.19
C ILE A 41 -3.15 -1.14 -8.67
N ALA A 42 -2.41 -0.79 -7.62
CA ALA A 42 -1.30 -1.60 -7.11
C ALA A 42 -0.99 -1.30 -5.64
N VAL A 43 -0.25 -2.22 -5.01
CA VAL A 43 0.60 -1.92 -3.87
C VAL A 43 2.06 -1.99 -4.30
N ILE A 44 2.83 -0.94 -4.00
CA ILE A 44 4.27 -0.89 -4.27
C ILE A 44 5.00 -0.92 -2.93
N CYS A 45 5.91 -1.87 -2.70
CA CYS A 45 6.66 -1.96 -1.45
C CYS A 45 8.14 -2.24 -1.70
N ASN A 46 8.99 -1.90 -0.74
CA ASN A 46 10.43 -2.16 -0.78
C ASN A 46 10.81 -3.47 -0.08
N THR A 47 9.84 -4.37 0.11
CA THR A 47 9.95 -5.55 0.97
C THR A 47 9.29 -6.74 0.30
N CYS A 48 9.81 -7.94 0.56
CA CYS A 48 9.14 -9.19 0.21
C CYS A 48 9.44 -10.27 1.23
N ARG A 49 8.53 -11.25 1.31
CA ARG A 49 8.75 -12.52 2.00
C ARG A 49 9.94 -13.27 1.41
N GLN A 50 10.83 -13.77 2.27
CA GLN A 50 11.87 -14.71 1.86
C GLN A 50 11.36 -16.16 1.80
N ASN A 51 10.34 -16.48 2.59
CA ASN A 51 9.66 -17.78 2.62
C ASN A 51 8.19 -17.59 3.05
N PRO A 52 7.31 -18.60 2.87
CA PRO A 52 5.88 -18.45 3.21
C PRO A 52 5.59 -18.12 4.68
N GLU A 53 6.50 -18.47 5.59
CA GLU A 53 6.37 -18.23 7.04
C GLU A 53 6.87 -16.84 7.46
N ASP A 54 7.56 -16.14 6.55
CA ASP A 54 8.09 -14.80 6.78
C ASP A 54 6.95 -13.77 6.73
N GLY A 55 6.32 -13.55 7.89
CA GLY A 55 5.29 -12.54 8.07
C GLY A 55 5.80 -11.12 8.02
N ALA A 56 7.10 -10.90 8.27
CA ALA A 56 7.67 -9.56 8.39
C ALA A 56 8.28 -9.05 7.07
N GLY A 57 8.81 -9.95 6.25
CA GLY A 57 9.51 -9.60 5.03
C GLY A 57 10.85 -8.93 5.28
N SER A 58 11.69 -8.95 4.25
CA SER A 58 13.00 -8.30 4.25
C SER A 58 13.05 -7.22 3.19
N VAL A 59 13.77 -6.12 3.46
CA VAL A 59 13.96 -5.02 2.51
C VAL A 59 14.76 -5.53 1.30
N GLN A 60 14.27 -5.19 0.11
CA GLN A 60 14.84 -5.59 -1.16
C GLN A 60 15.61 -4.43 -1.81
N LYS A 61 16.52 -4.80 -2.72
CA LYS A 61 17.21 -3.81 -3.58
C LYS A 61 16.28 -3.27 -4.68
N GLU A 62 15.32 -4.08 -5.09
CA GLU A 62 14.36 -3.77 -6.14
C GLU A 62 12.98 -3.52 -5.53
N MET A 63 12.19 -2.68 -6.20
CA MET A 63 10.82 -2.41 -5.81
C MET A 63 9.92 -3.59 -6.19
N ILE A 64 9.00 -3.92 -5.29
CA ILE A 64 8.02 -4.98 -5.51
C ILE A 64 6.67 -4.32 -5.86
N TYR A 65 6.07 -4.79 -6.96
CA TYR A 65 4.83 -4.23 -7.50
C TYR A 65 3.73 -5.30 -7.50
N HIS A 66 2.80 -5.20 -6.56
CA HIS A 66 1.59 -6.01 -6.50
C HIS A 66 0.49 -5.31 -7.29
N ILE A 67 0.46 -5.53 -8.60
CA ILE A 67 -0.49 -4.90 -9.52
C ILE A 67 -1.74 -5.77 -9.65
N ARG A 68 -2.91 -5.13 -9.73
CA ARG A 68 -4.17 -5.82 -9.99
C ARG A 68 -4.10 -6.53 -11.35
N PRO A 69 -4.30 -7.87 -11.44
CA PRO A 69 -4.08 -8.64 -12.67
C PRO A 69 -4.82 -8.11 -13.90
N LYS A 70 -6.04 -7.59 -13.72
CA LYS A 70 -6.85 -7.02 -14.81
C LYS A 70 -6.26 -5.77 -15.46
N ARG A 71 -5.22 -5.17 -14.85
CA ARG A 71 -4.60 -3.92 -15.30
C ARG A 71 -3.10 -4.04 -15.49
N ASP A 72 -2.53 -5.23 -15.28
CA ASP A 72 -1.08 -5.43 -15.25
C ASP A 72 -0.40 -4.89 -16.51
N ASP A 73 -0.86 -5.35 -17.69
CA ASP A 73 -0.35 -4.92 -18.99
C ASP A 73 -0.52 -3.41 -19.25
N GLU A 74 -1.56 -2.80 -18.68
CA GLU A 74 -1.88 -1.37 -18.85
C GLU A 74 -0.91 -0.49 -18.06
N VAL A 75 -0.60 -0.87 -16.81
CA VAL A 75 0.01 0.05 -15.85
C VAL A 75 1.44 -0.31 -15.46
N ARG A 76 1.89 -1.56 -15.66
CA ARG A 76 3.20 -2.06 -15.17
C ARG A 76 4.37 -1.19 -15.61
N VAL A 77 4.54 -1.01 -16.92
CA VAL A 77 5.64 -0.21 -17.51
C VAL A 77 5.63 1.24 -16.97
N HIS A 78 4.46 1.77 -16.67
CA HIS A 78 4.33 3.12 -16.14
C HIS A 78 4.60 3.20 -14.64
N LEU A 79 4.18 2.19 -13.85
CA LEU A 79 4.46 2.12 -12.42
C LEU A 79 5.94 1.84 -12.13
N GLU A 80 6.63 1.11 -13.02
CA GLU A 80 8.08 0.90 -12.94
C GLU A 80 8.89 2.20 -13.04
N LYS A 81 8.29 3.31 -13.51
CA LYS A 81 8.90 4.65 -13.40
C LYS A 81 9.02 5.11 -11.95
N ILE A 82 8.21 4.57 -11.03
CA ILE A 82 8.39 4.71 -9.60
C ILE A 82 9.46 3.70 -9.17
N ASP A 83 10.71 4.01 -9.53
CA ASP A 83 11.87 3.30 -9.02
C ASP A 83 12.13 3.64 -7.54
N LEU A 84 13.14 3.02 -6.94
CA LEU A 84 13.50 3.25 -5.55
C LEU A 84 13.75 4.74 -5.22
N ALA A 85 14.36 5.49 -6.13
CA ALA A 85 14.66 6.90 -5.91
C ALA A 85 13.37 7.74 -5.87
N HIS A 86 12.46 7.52 -6.83
CA HIS A 86 11.16 8.19 -6.86
C HIS A 86 10.30 7.79 -5.67
N PHE A 87 10.33 6.51 -5.29
CA PHE A 87 9.66 5.98 -4.11
C PHE A 87 10.15 6.69 -2.84
N GLU A 88 11.45 6.81 -2.62
CA GLU A 88 11.99 7.54 -1.46
C GLU A 88 11.65 9.03 -1.47
N ILE A 89 11.64 9.67 -2.64
CA ILE A 89 11.22 11.08 -2.79
C ILE A 89 9.75 11.26 -2.38
N ILE A 90 8.88 10.30 -2.70
CA ILE A 90 7.48 10.32 -2.27
C ILE A 90 7.38 10.36 -0.74
N PHE A 91 8.10 9.47 -0.06
CA PHE A 91 8.12 9.42 1.40
C PHE A 91 8.74 10.68 2.01
N LYS A 92 9.85 11.18 1.45
CA LYS A 92 10.45 12.45 1.89
C LYS A 92 9.47 13.62 1.78
N ASN A 93 8.72 13.69 0.68
CA ASN A 93 7.70 14.72 0.49
C ASN A 93 6.51 14.59 1.46
N TYR A 94 6.22 13.37 1.92
CA TYR A 94 5.24 13.10 2.96
C TYR A 94 5.74 13.55 4.35
N PHE A 95 6.99 13.28 4.73
CA PHE A 95 7.49 13.67 6.05
C PHE A 95 7.81 15.17 6.18
N ASP A 96 8.46 15.73 5.16
CA ASP A 96 9.09 17.06 5.24
C ASP A 96 8.63 18.02 4.15
N GLY A 97 7.82 17.53 3.21
CA GLY A 97 7.41 18.29 2.04
C GLY A 97 6.02 18.90 2.13
N LYS A 98 5.52 19.27 0.95
CA LYS A 98 4.22 19.93 0.77
C LYS A 98 3.02 19.03 1.11
N GLN A 99 3.23 17.72 1.19
CA GLN A 99 2.19 16.73 1.44
C GLN A 99 2.13 16.28 2.91
N LYS A 100 2.88 16.95 3.79
CA LYS A 100 2.92 16.64 5.21
C LYS A 100 1.53 16.67 5.85
N GLY A 101 1.16 15.55 6.48
CA GLY A 101 -0.12 15.38 7.16
C GLY A 101 -1.32 15.19 6.23
N GLN A 102 -1.11 14.88 4.95
CA GLN A 102 -2.17 14.45 4.04
C GLN A 102 -2.27 12.92 4.02
N ASP A 103 -3.49 12.39 4.08
CA ASP A 103 -3.73 10.95 4.01
C ASP A 103 -3.46 10.40 2.60
N PHE A 104 -4.04 11.06 1.59
CA PHE A 104 -3.78 10.77 0.20
C PHE A 104 -3.08 11.92 -0.48
N TYR A 105 -2.16 11.60 -1.37
CA TYR A 105 -1.45 12.56 -2.19
C TYR A 105 -1.66 12.24 -3.67
N ARG A 106 -1.74 13.29 -4.48
CA ARG A 106 -1.94 13.19 -5.93
C ARG A 106 -0.60 13.29 -6.63
N ILE A 107 -0.26 12.29 -7.43
CA ILE A 107 0.89 12.31 -8.32
C ILE A 107 0.40 12.44 -9.76
N LYS A 108 1.04 13.33 -10.51
CA LYS A 108 0.80 13.52 -11.94
C LYS A 108 1.89 12.82 -12.75
N ASP A 109 1.59 12.53 -14.01
CA ASP A 109 2.58 12.14 -15.02
C ASP A 109 3.26 10.77 -14.83
N ILE A 110 2.72 9.89 -13.95
CA ILE A 110 3.16 8.49 -13.83
C ILE A 110 2.48 7.63 -14.92
N LEU A 111 1.15 7.55 -14.87
CA LEU A 111 0.32 6.92 -15.90
C LEU A 111 -0.19 7.97 -16.89
N ALA A 112 -0.87 7.52 -17.95
CA ALA A 112 -1.64 8.41 -18.84
C ALA A 112 -2.72 9.23 -18.09
N LYS A 113 -3.08 8.80 -16.88
CA LYS A 113 -3.95 9.49 -15.92
C LYS A 113 -3.18 9.75 -14.63
N GLU A 114 -3.61 10.74 -13.87
CA GLU A 114 -3.05 11.00 -12.55
C GLU A 114 -3.43 9.90 -11.57
N ILE A 115 -2.61 9.72 -10.54
CA ILE A 115 -2.83 8.71 -9.50
C ILE A 115 -3.01 9.38 -8.14
N MET A 116 -3.77 8.72 -7.29
CA MET A 116 -3.78 8.94 -5.85
C MET A 116 -3.01 7.85 -5.17
N VAL A 117 -2.32 8.20 -4.11
CA VAL A 117 -1.45 7.29 -3.41
C VAL A 117 -1.53 7.52 -1.92
N TYR A 118 -1.31 6.45 -1.15
CA TYR A 118 -1.36 6.43 0.31
C TYR A 118 -0.08 5.77 0.83
N PRO A 119 0.79 6.48 1.56
CA PRO A 119 2.06 5.94 2.04
C PRO A 119 1.83 5.12 3.31
N LEU A 120 2.65 4.11 3.53
CA LEU A 120 2.65 3.25 4.70
C LEU A 120 4.09 2.98 5.10
N MET A 121 4.35 2.87 6.39
CA MET A 121 5.68 2.59 6.91
C MET A 121 5.63 1.66 8.12
N GLN A 122 6.67 0.87 8.34
CA GLN A 122 6.93 0.18 9.60
C GLN A 122 8.35 0.50 10.01
N GLY A 123 8.50 1.28 11.08
CA GLY A 123 9.79 1.86 11.46
C GLY A 123 10.36 2.75 10.33
N GLU A 124 11.69 2.83 10.26
CA GLU A 124 12.39 3.69 9.29
C GLU A 124 12.65 3.01 7.94
N GLU A 125 12.64 1.68 7.91
CA GLU A 125 13.14 0.91 6.76
C GLU A 125 12.03 0.41 5.83
N LYS A 126 10.94 -0.14 6.38
CA LYS A 126 9.90 -0.77 5.57
C LYS A 126 8.85 0.23 5.16
N LYS A 127 8.54 0.25 3.87
CA LYS A 127 7.67 1.24 3.25
C LYS A 127 6.78 0.58 2.20
N GLY A 128 5.53 1.03 2.14
CA GLY A 128 4.51 0.55 1.22
C GLY A 128 3.68 1.69 0.66
N LEU A 129 3.21 1.54 -0.57
CA LEU A 129 2.45 2.53 -1.30
C LEU A 129 1.20 1.91 -1.86
N LEU A 130 0.03 2.34 -1.38
CA LEU A 130 -1.22 1.98 -2.03
C LEU A 130 -1.44 2.96 -3.19
N VAL A 131 -1.74 2.46 -4.37
CA VAL A 131 -1.86 3.24 -5.61
C VAL A 131 -3.26 3.07 -6.20
N PHE A 132 -3.90 4.19 -6.51
CA PHE A 132 -5.27 4.27 -6.99
C PHE A 132 -5.40 5.26 -8.16
N ASP A 133 -6.41 5.09 -9.01
CA ASP A 133 -6.72 6.08 -10.04
C ASP A 133 -7.26 7.38 -9.42
N TYR A 134 -6.78 8.52 -9.88
CA TYR A 134 -7.43 9.81 -9.62
C TYR A 134 -8.52 10.08 -10.68
N PRO A 135 -9.65 10.71 -10.32
CA PRO A 135 -10.11 11.02 -8.96
C PRO A 135 -10.82 9.84 -8.29
N ILE A 136 -10.77 9.82 -6.96
CA ILE A 136 -11.62 9.01 -6.09
C ILE A 136 -12.65 9.94 -5.45
N ALA A 137 -13.92 9.53 -5.44
CA ALA A 137 -14.98 10.29 -4.77
C ALA A 137 -14.77 10.27 -3.24
N ASP A 138 -15.11 11.36 -2.54
CA ASP A 138 -14.87 11.49 -1.10
C ASP A 138 -15.47 10.34 -0.27
N SER A 139 -16.69 9.91 -0.61
CA SER A 139 -17.35 8.76 0.05
C SER A 139 -16.52 7.47 -0.06
N ASN A 140 -15.87 7.28 -1.20
CA ASN A 140 -14.99 6.14 -1.43
C ASN A 140 -13.66 6.30 -0.70
N THR A 141 -13.10 7.51 -0.66
CA THR A 141 -11.87 7.79 0.11
C THR A 141 -12.07 7.47 1.59
N ILE A 142 -13.20 7.89 2.17
CA ILE A 142 -13.57 7.56 3.56
C ILE A 142 -13.69 6.04 3.75
N HIS A 143 -14.32 5.34 2.81
CA HIS A 143 -14.44 3.90 2.87
C HIS A 143 -13.07 3.20 2.82
N ILE A 144 -12.17 3.62 1.92
CA ILE A 144 -10.82 3.08 1.82
C ILE A 144 -10.05 3.33 3.13
N MET A 145 -10.11 4.54 3.69
CA MET A 145 -9.47 4.84 4.97
C MET A 145 -9.97 3.95 6.10
N LYS A 146 -11.28 3.68 6.13
CA LYS A 146 -11.86 2.77 7.12
C LYS A 146 -11.31 1.35 6.94
N VAL A 147 -11.27 0.83 5.70
CA VAL A 147 -10.70 -0.49 5.42
C VAL A 147 -9.22 -0.56 5.80
N ILE A 148 -8.44 0.48 5.50
CA ILE A 148 -7.03 0.57 5.92
C ILE A 148 -6.95 0.51 7.45
N ALA A 149 -7.69 1.37 8.16
CA ALA A 149 -7.71 1.39 9.61
C ALA A 149 -8.11 0.04 10.21
N ASP A 150 -9.12 -0.62 9.65
CA ASP A 150 -9.55 -1.96 10.09
C ASP A 150 -8.41 -2.98 9.93
N VAL A 151 -7.70 -2.98 8.79
CA VAL A 151 -6.54 -3.86 8.57
C VAL A 151 -5.40 -3.56 9.53
N LEU A 152 -5.09 -2.29 9.77
CA LEU A 152 -4.00 -1.88 10.65
C LEU A 152 -4.28 -2.20 12.14
N ASN A 153 -5.56 -2.14 12.56
CA ASN A 153 -5.99 -2.44 13.93
C ASN A 153 -6.30 -3.92 14.18
N ASN A 154 -6.38 -4.74 13.12
CA ASN A 154 -6.57 -6.18 13.28
C ASN A 154 -5.39 -6.80 14.04
N PRO A 155 -5.63 -7.88 14.82
CA PRO A 155 -4.57 -8.57 15.51
C PRO A 155 -3.53 -9.11 14.51
N GLU A 156 -2.28 -9.21 14.97
CA GLU A 156 -1.21 -9.85 14.20
C GLU A 156 -1.61 -11.28 13.86
N VAL A 157 -1.44 -11.64 12.59
CA VAL A 157 -1.73 -13.00 12.12
C VAL A 157 -0.42 -13.76 12.15
N GLN A 158 -0.38 -14.90 12.83
CA GLN A 158 0.74 -15.82 12.67
C GLN A 158 0.69 -16.36 11.24
N SER A 159 1.75 -16.13 10.46
CA SER A 159 1.89 -16.68 9.11
C SER A 159 1.85 -18.20 9.21
N THR A 160 0.67 -18.77 8.96
CA THR A 160 0.49 -20.22 8.95
C THR A 160 0.83 -20.67 7.53
N PRO A 161 1.74 -21.63 7.32
CA PRO A 161 1.90 -22.22 6.01
C PRO A 161 0.54 -22.76 5.56
N LEU A 162 0.14 -22.45 4.32
CA LEU A 162 -0.97 -23.12 3.67
C LEU A 162 -0.67 -24.63 3.74
N SER A 163 -1.37 -25.35 4.60
CA SER A 163 -1.25 -26.81 4.65
C SER A 163 -1.85 -27.33 3.34
N ASP A 164 -0.99 -27.67 2.39
CA ASP A 164 -1.33 -28.65 1.36
C ASP A 164 -1.54 -30.00 2.06
N ALA A 165 -2.76 -30.24 2.53
CA ALA A 165 -3.23 -31.54 2.95
C ALA A 165 -4.50 -31.89 2.14
N ALA A 166 -4.35 -31.86 0.81
CA ALA A 166 -4.98 -32.87 -0.01
C ALA A 166 -4.02 -34.07 -0.04
N SER A 167 -4.11 -34.93 0.95
CA SER A 167 -3.61 -36.31 0.83
C SER A 167 -4.84 -37.19 0.79
N ASP A 168 -5.01 -37.80 -0.38
CA ASP A 168 -6.07 -38.69 -0.80
C ASP A 168 -6.50 -39.69 0.29
N ASP A 169 -7.81 -39.92 0.34
CA ASP A 169 -8.43 -41.10 0.94
C ASP A 169 -7.87 -42.38 0.26
N GLU A 170 -7.31 -43.30 1.06
CA GLU A 170 -7.28 -44.74 0.78
C GLU A 170 -8.04 -45.50 1.86
#